data_AF-A0A080WW93-F1
#
_entry.id   AF-A0A080WW93-F1
#
_cell.length_a   1.000
_cell.length_b   1.000
_cell.length_c   1.000
_cell.angle_alpha   90.00
_cell.angle_beta   90.00
_cell.angle_gamma   90.00
#
_symmetry.space_group_name_H-M   'P 1'
#
loop_
_entity.id
_entity.type
_entity.pdbx_description
1 polymer ?
#
loop_
_entity_poly.entity_id
_entity_poly.type
_entity_poly.pdbx_seq_one_letter_code
_entity_poly.pdbx_strand_id
1 'polypeptide(L)'
;MLIGLSGFLAGYNGSFEFKSGEKYPPEVNYTFMRIFNAFFGIMCVPLAYYTARELKFRRPAVWLITLMVLCENSYATISRFILLDSMLLCFTFTTTLCWARFHRLRHESFSPEWYLWLILTGLSIGCVCSVKWVGLFCTALVGLYTAEDLWHKFGDLKMPKTVLAHHLGARVFGLIIVPFLVYMFSFYIHFLVLENSGTGDAQMSSLFQANLRGTNVGKDSPLEVAIGSKITLKNMGYGGGLLHSHVQTYPEGSGQQQITCYHHKDSNNDWFIYPNRTQPDYNPEGPIAFIGDGDVIRLIHAQTGRNLHSHTVAAPVTKAQYEVSAYGNTTVGDAKDHWTIEVVKDVASRDRSKIRTLTTALRLRHTVLGCYLRAGGVSLPQWGFKQIETTCTKENRPWDVYTHWNIESHVNERLPPSEPGTYKSPFLKDFIHLNVAMMTSNNALVPDPDKQDDLASKFWQWPILNVGLRMCSWDDNVVKYFLLGNPFVYWGSTLSLGVFSLLVLWYLLRWQRGYDELSMADIDHIHYSGIYPIVGWFLHYLPFMIMARVTYVHHYYPALYFAILTMAFCIDWFTQKLNRKVEWAIYSVLYVVIIGLFVVFKDIVFGMEGSNQQWKSLNWLSSWKIANR
;
A
#
# COMPACT_ATOMS: atom_id res chain seq x y z
N MET A 1 10.78 -1.53 -7.41
CA MET A 1 11.51 -1.72 -8.68
C MET A 1 12.62 -0.70 -8.90
N LEU A 2 12.36 0.62 -8.82
CA LEU A 2 13.41 1.64 -9.00
C LEU A 2 14.61 1.48 -8.05
N ILE A 3 14.37 1.13 -6.78
CA ILE A 3 15.45 0.78 -5.84
C ILE A 3 16.22 -0.45 -6.33
N GLY A 4 15.53 -1.48 -6.83
CA GLY A 4 16.16 -2.66 -7.44
C GLY A 4 17.01 -2.32 -8.67
N LEU A 5 16.54 -1.39 -9.52
CA LEU A 5 17.31 -0.85 -10.65
C LEU A 5 18.58 -0.16 -10.15
N SER A 6 18.50 0.63 -9.06
CA SER A 6 19.70 1.24 -8.46
C SER A 6 20.69 0.20 -7.96
N GLY A 7 20.20 -0.93 -7.43
CA GLY A 7 21.02 -2.07 -7.04
C GLY A 7 21.71 -2.71 -8.25
N PHE A 8 20.94 -3.02 -9.30
CA PHE A 8 21.48 -3.60 -10.53
C PHE A 8 22.57 -2.72 -11.16
N LEU A 9 22.33 -1.40 -11.25
CA LEU A 9 23.32 -0.42 -11.73
C LEU A 9 24.55 -0.31 -10.82
N ALA A 10 24.39 -0.58 -9.52
CA ALA A 10 25.48 -0.64 -8.56
C ALA A 10 26.29 -1.94 -8.63
N GLY A 11 25.93 -2.88 -9.50
CA GLY A 11 26.54 -4.22 -9.57
C GLY A 11 26.08 -5.16 -8.44
N TYR A 12 25.01 -4.81 -7.73
CA TYR A 12 24.49 -5.61 -6.63
C TYR A 12 23.67 -6.80 -7.14
N ASN A 13 24.01 -8.01 -6.66
CA ASN A 13 23.44 -9.27 -7.12
C ASN A 13 22.33 -9.85 -6.21
N GLY A 14 21.93 -9.14 -5.15
CA GLY A 14 20.89 -9.61 -4.23
C GLY A 14 21.38 -10.49 -3.08
N SER A 15 22.70 -10.73 -2.95
CA SER A 15 23.28 -11.63 -1.94
C SER A 15 23.20 -11.13 -0.49
N PHE A 16 23.05 -9.82 -0.27
CA PHE A 16 23.05 -9.21 1.05
C PHE A 16 21.63 -8.86 1.53
N GLU A 17 21.17 -9.52 2.58
CA GLU A 17 19.90 -9.17 3.20
C GLU A 17 20.06 -7.88 4.03
N PHE A 18 19.26 -6.84 3.73
CA PHE A 18 19.35 -5.54 4.39
C PHE A 18 18.70 -5.56 5.78
N LYS A 19 19.38 -6.13 6.77
CA LYS A 19 18.96 -6.11 8.18
C LYS A 19 19.30 -4.79 8.87
N SER A 20 18.48 -4.42 9.84
CA SER A 20 18.64 -3.15 10.57
C SER A 20 19.92 -3.15 11.40
N GLY A 21 20.73 -2.09 11.26
CA GLY A 21 21.93 -1.87 12.06
C GLY A 21 23.18 -2.66 11.61
N GLU A 22 23.06 -3.54 10.63
CA GLU A 22 24.21 -4.28 10.10
C GLU A 22 25.12 -3.40 9.24
N LYS A 23 26.42 -3.71 9.26
CA LYS A 23 27.40 -3.03 8.40
C LYS A 23 27.30 -3.60 6.99
N TYR A 24 27.27 -2.70 6.01
CA TYR A 24 27.32 -3.09 4.61
C TYR A 24 28.66 -3.75 4.30
N PRO A 25 28.67 -4.91 3.63
CA PRO A 25 29.90 -5.55 3.22
C PRO A 25 30.52 -4.79 2.02
N PRO A 26 31.83 -4.94 1.76
CA PRO A 26 32.56 -4.13 0.76
C PRO A 26 31.99 -4.23 -0.66
N GLU A 27 31.40 -5.36 -1.03
CA GLU A 27 30.79 -5.62 -2.32
C GLU A 27 29.46 -4.88 -2.56
N VAL A 28 28.80 -4.41 -1.50
CA VAL A 28 27.54 -3.67 -1.62
C VAL A 28 27.84 -2.18 -1.76
N ASN A 29 27.74 -1.68 -2.99
CA ASN A 29 27.87 -0.24 -3.27
C ASN A 29 26.58 0.53 -2.90
N TYR A 30 26.30 0.60 -1.59
CA TYR A 30 25.16 1.35 -1.06
C TYR A 30 25.28 2.86 -1.32
N THR A 31 26.50 3.38 -1.51
CA THR A 31 26.75 4.79 -1.85
C THR A 31 26.10 5.16 -3.18
N PHE A 32 26.29 4.34 -4.23
CA PHE A 32 25.62 4.56 -5.51
C PHE A 32 24.09 4.52 -5.37
N MET A 33 23.57 3.55 -4.61
CA MET A 33 22.12 3.46 -4.36
C MET A 33 21.58 4.71 -3.64
N ARG A 34 22.33 5.26 -2.66
CA ARG A 34 21.99 6.53 -2.00
C ARG A 34 22.05 7.72 -2.95
N ILE A 35 23.05 7.81 -3.82
CA ILE A 35 23.14 8.86 -4.85
C ILE A 35 21.94 8.79 -5.79
N PHE A 36 21.54 7.59 -6.20
CA PHE A 36 20.36 7.39 -7.04
C PHE A 36 19.07 7.87 -6.36
N ASN A 37 18.89 7.58 -5.07
CA ASN A 37 17.72 8.08 -4.31
C ASN A 37 17.79 9.60 -4.08
N ALA A 38 18.98 10.14 -3.81
CA ALA A 38 19.21 11.56 -3.62
C ALA A 38 18.95 12.35 -4.90
N PHE A 39 19.20 11.78 -6.08
CA PHE A 39 18.87 12.40 -7.36
C PHE A 39 17.38 12.78 -7.45
N PHE A 40 16.46 11.91 -7.03
CA PHE A 40 15.02 12.24 -6.99
C PHE A 40 14.72 13.39 -6.03
N GLY A 41 15.40 13.45 -4.89
CA GLY A 41 15.31 14.59 -3.96
C GLY A 41 15.83 15.89 -4.57
N ILE A 42 16.97 15.84 -5.29
CA ILE A 42 17.56 16.99 -5.99
C ILE A 42 16.59 17.52 -7.06
N MET A 43 15.93 16.63 -7.81
CA MET A 43 14.96 17.01 -8.85
C MET A 43 13.74 17.75 -8.28
N CYS A 44 13.38 17.57 -7.01
CA CYS A 44 12.27 18.30 -6.39
C CYS A 44 12.50 19.83 -6.42
N VAL A 45 13.75 20.29 -6.33
CA VAL A 45 14.10 21.72 -6.31
C VAL A 45 13.76 22.44 -7.62
N PRO A 46 14.27 22.03 -8.81
CA PRO A 46 13.89 22.65 -10.07
C PRO A 46 12.40 22.45 -10.39
N LEU A 47 11.80 21.30 -10.01
CA LEU A 47 10.37 21.08 -10.20
C LEU A 47 9.53 22.11 -9.43
N ALA A 48 9.90 22.44 -8.18
CA ALA A 48 9.26 23.49 -7.40
C ALA A 48 9.43 24.87 -8.04
N TYR A 49 10.64 25.19 -8.53
CA TYR A 49 10.90 26.45 -9.24
C TYR A 49 10.00 26.63 -10.46
N TYR A 50 9.94 25.63 -11.33
CA TYR A 50 9.11 25.70 -12.53
C TYR A 50 7.62 25.67 -12.17
N THR A 51 7.20 24.92 -11.14
CA THR A 51 5.80 24.92 -10.68
C THR A 51 5.38 26.33 -10.26
N ALA A 52 6.20 27.00 -9.46
CA ALA A 52 5.94 28.38 -9.05
C ALA A 52 5.86 29.34 -10.25
N ARG A 53 6.70 29.15 -11.28
CA ARG A 53 6.60 29.95 -12.51
C ARG A 53 5.32 29.70 -13.29
N GLU A 54 4.87 28.45 -13.38
CA GLU A 54 3.62 28.11 -14.07
C GLU A 54 2.38 28.62 -13.32
N LEU A 55 2.43 28.67 -11.99
CA LEU A 55 1.43 29.29 -11.11
C LEU A 55 1.52 30.83 -11.06
N LYS A 56 2.30 31.46 -11.94
CA LYS A 56 2.45 32.92 -12.09
C LYS A 56 2.90 33.68 -10.83
N PHE A 57 3.64 33.05 -9.93
CA PHE A 57 4.26 33.75 -8.80
C PHE A 57 5.27 34.80 -9.27
N ARG A 58 5.41 35.90 -8.51
CA ARG A 58 6.45 36.90 -8.79
C ARG A 58 7.84 36.33 -8.51
N ARG A 59 8.88 36.87 -9.16
CA ARG A 59 10.25 36.33 -9.08
C ARG A 59 10.76 36.12 -7.64
N PRO A 60 10.55 37.05 -6.69
CA PRO A 60 10.96 36.81 -5.30
C PRO A 60 10.21 35.62 -4.67
N ALA A 61 8.90 35.50 -4.87
CA ALA A 61 8.13 34.34 -4.38
C ALA A 61 8.60 33.02 -5.00
N VAL A 62 8.93 32.99 -6.29
CA VAL A 62 9.49 31.80 -6.96
C VAL A 62 10.79 31.37 -6.27
N TRP A 63 11.70 32.31 -6.01
CA TRP A 63 12.96 32.02 -5.30
C TRP A 63 12.71 31.58 -3.87
N LEU A 64 11.72 32.16 -3.18
CA LEU A 64 11.34 31.75 -1.84
C LEU A 64 10.86 30.29 -1.80
N ILE A 65 9.98 29.89 -2.72
CA ILE A 65 9.50 28.49 -2.82
C ILE A 65 10.66 27.55 -3.06
N THR A 66 11.52 27.87 -4.03
CA THR A 66 12.68 27.03 -4.38
C THR A 66 13.64 26.92 -3.21
N LEU A 67 13.88 28.02 -2.49
CA LEU A 67 14.76 28.04 -1.33
C LEU A 67 14.17 27.27 -0.15
N MET A 68 12.87 27.40 0.12
CA MET A 68 12.20 26.60 1.15
C MET A 68 12.35 25.10 0.86
N VAL A 69 12.15 24.65 -0.39
CA VAL A 69 12.33 23.24 -0.78
C VAL A 69 13.80 22.81 -0.71
N LEU A 70 14.73 23.66 -1.16
CA LEU A 70 16.17 23.37 -1.16
C LEU A 70 16.76 23.27 0.26
N CYS A 71 16.34 24.17 1.14
CA CYS A 71 16.80 24.30 2.52
C CYS A 71 15.84 23.65 3.53
N GLU A 72 15.07 22.65 3.09
CA GLU A 72 14.21 21.85 3.95
C GLU A 72 14.97 20.61 4.46
N ASN A 73 15.34 20.64 5.75
CA ASN A 73 16.13 19.59 6.39
C ASN A 73 15.46 18.21 6.31
N SER A 74 14.13 18.14 6.36
CA SER A 74 13.41 16.88 6.27
C SER A 74 13.52 16.23 4.89
N TYR A 75 13.37 17.01 3.81
CA TYR A 75 13.54 16.56 2.42
C TYR A 75 14.97 16.15 2.12
N ALA A 76 15.94 16.94 2.59
CA ALA A 76 17.35 16.65 2.42
C ALA A 76 17.76 15.37 3.16
N THR A 77 17.22 15.13 4.37
CA THR A 77 17.53 13.93 5.16
C THR A 77 16.89 12.69 4.55
N ILE A 78 15.59 12.71 4.25
CA ILE A 78 14.88 11.51 3.76
C ILE A 78 15.42 11.06 2.40
N SER A 79 15.84 12.00 1.55
CA SER A 79 16.34 11.70 0.21
C SER A 79 17.76 11.11 0.20
N ARG A 80 18.50 11.17 1.31
CA ARG A 80 19.85 10.58 1.42
C ARG A 80 19.85 9.08 1.61
N PHE A 81 18.72 8.50 2.02
CA PHE A 81 18.59 7.07 2.30
C PHE A 81 17.96 6.34 1.11
N ILE A 82 18.13 5.02 1.10
CA ILE A 82 17.53 4.13 0.09
C ILE A 82 16.07 3.91 0.47
N LEU A 83 15.25 4.94 0.27
CA LEU A 83 13.84 4.98 0.64
C LEU A 83 13.00 5.41 -0.56
N LEU A 84 11.78 4.86 -0.65
CA LEU A 84 10.84 5.22 -1.70
C LEU A 84 10.28 6.64 -1.58
N ASP A 85 10.42 7.28 -0.41
CA ASP A 85 9.81 8.59 -0.15
C ASP A 85 10.40 9.71 -1.02
N SER A 86 11.68 9.65 -1.42
CA SER A 86 12.25 10.64 -2.35
C SER A 86 11.65 10.53 -3.75
N MET A 87 11.38 9.31 -4.21
CA MET A 87 10.71 9.05 -5.49
C MET A 87 9.24 9.50 -5.43
N LEU A 88 8.56 9.23 -4.30
CA LEU A 88 7.19 9.69 -4.05
C LEU A 88 7.11 11.22 -4.12
N LEU A 89 8.03 11.92 -3.44
CA LEU A 89 8.12 13.38 -3.48
C LEU A 89 8.40 13.87 -4.89
N CYS A 90 9.40 13.31 -5.58
CA CYS A 90 9.72 13.71 -6.94
C CYS A 90 8.50 13.59 -7.88
N PHE A 91 7.78 12.47 -7.87
CA PHE A 91 6.59 12.33 -8.72
C PHE A 91 5.40 13.18 -8.24
N THR A 92 5.29 13.49 -6.95
CA THR A 92 4.31 14.47 -6.43
C THR A 92 4.58 15.87 -7.00
N PHE A 93 5.85 16.29 -6.99
CA PHE A 93 6.29 17.57 -7.52
C PHE A 93 6.12 17.62 -9.04
N THR A 94 6.52 16.57 -9.77
CA THR A 94 6.32 16.46 -11.22
C THR A 94 4.85 16.52 -11.58
N THR A 95 3.97 15.81 -10.84
CA THR A 95 2.52 15.83 -11.10
C THR A 95 1.95 17.24 -10.91
N THR A 96 2.38 17.95 -9.86
CA THR A 96 1.96 19.32 -9.60
C THR A 96 2.45 20.29 -10.68
N LEU A 97 3.69 20.13 -11.16
CA LEU A 97 4.22 20.91 -12.28
C LEU A 97 3.42 20.66 -13.57
N CYS A 98 3.20 19.40 -13.93
CA CYS A 98 2.46 19.03 -15.13
C CYS A 98 1.03 19.57 -15.07
N TRP A 99 0.38 19.48 -13.91
CA TRP A 99 -0.93 20.08 -13.67
C TRP A 99 -0.91 21.61 -13.81
N ALA A 100 0.05 22.31 -13.18
CA ALA A 100 0.15 23.77 -13.26
C ALA A 100 0.36 24.24 -14.71
N ARG A 101 1.17 23.52 -15.49
CA ARG A 101 1.40 23.81 -16.90
C ARG A 101 0.17 23.49 -17.77
N PHE A 102 -0.51 22.38 -17.50
CA PHE A 102 -1.78 22.04 -18.13
C PHE A 102 -2.85 23.11 -17.88
N HIS A 103 -2.93 23.61 -16.65
CA HIS A 103 -3.83 24.70 -16.27
C HIS A 103 -3.52 26.01 -16.99
N ARG A 104 -2.24 26.35 -17.15
CA ARG A 104 -1.82 27.54 -17.91
C ARG A 104 -2.28 27.49 -19.38
N LEU A 105 -2.27 26.30 -19.98
CA LEU A 105 -2.69 26.08 -21.37
C LEU A 105 -4.20 25.95 -21.55
N ARG A 106 -5.02 26.23 -20.52
CA ARG A 106 -6.49 26.10 -20.60
C ARG A 106 -7.12 26.95 -21.70
N HIS A 107 -6.54 28.10 -22.02
CA HIS A 107 -7.01 29.00 -23.08
C HIS A 107 -6.57 28.57 -24.48
N GLU A 108 -5.57 27.68 -24.58
CA GLU A 108 -5.05 27.10 -25.82
C GLU A 108 -5.39 25.60 -25.88
N SER A 109 -6.62 25.29 -25.50
CA SER A 109 -7.14 23.92 -25.46
C SER A 109 -7.01 23.23 -26.83
N PHE A 110 -6.72 21.92 -26.82
CA PHE A 110 -6.50 21.08 -27.99
C PHE A 110 -5.26 21.41 -28.84
N SER A 111 -4.40 22.34 -28.41
CA SER A 111 -3.07 22.49 -28.98
C SER A 111 -2.22 21.23 -28.72
N PRO A 112 -1.20 20.95 -29.56
CA PRO A 112 -0.26 19.85 -29.31
C PRO A 112 0.42 19.97 -27.94
N GLU A 113 0.74 21.19 -27.52
CA GLU A 113 1.33 21.44 -26.20
C GLU A 113 0.35 21.10 -25.07
N TRP A 114 -0.93 21.49 -25.21
CA TRP A 114 -1.97 21.15 -24.24
C TRP A 114 -2.14 19.63 -24.08
N TYR A 115 -2.17 18.89 -25.19
CA TYR A 115 -2.23 17.42 -25.16
C TYR A 115 -0.96 16.81 -24.53
N LEU A 116 0.22 17.33 -24.86
CA LEU A 116 1.47 16.86 -24.27
C LEU A 116 1.43 16.95 -22.74
N TRP A 117 1.05 18.11 -22.18
CA TRP A 117 1.00 18.28 -20.73
C TRP A 117 -0.14 17.50 -20.06
N LEU A 118 -1.26 17.28 -20.76
CA LEU A 118 -2.30 16.37 -20.29
C LEU A 118 -1.80 14.93 -20.14
N ILE A 119 -1.12 14.42 -21.17
CA ILE A 119 -0.55 13.06 -21.16
C ILE A 119 0.58 12.94 -20.13
N LEU A 120 1.47 13.94 -20.03
CA LEU A 120 2.53 13.96 -19.02
C LEU A 120 1.95 14.00 -17.59
N THR A 121 0.86 14.74 -17.38
CA THR A 121 0.13 14.70 -16.10
C THR A 121 -0.37 13.29 -15.80
N GLY A 122 -0.98 12.64 -16.79
CA GLY A 122 -1.42 11.24 -16.69
C GLY A 122 -0.31 10.24 -16.36
N LEU A 123 0.80 10.32 -17.09
CA LEU A 123 1.98 9.49 -16.89
C LEU A 123 2.54 9.70 -15.47
N SER A 124 2.65 10.95 -15.03
CA SER A 124 3.13 11.29 -13.69
C SER A 124 2.19 10.80 -12.58
N ILE A 125 0.87 10.88 -12.77
CA ILE A 125 -0.13 10.28 -11.85
C ILE A 125 0.07 8.76 -11.77
N GLY A 126 0.26 8.09 -12.91
CA GLY A 126 0.56 6.66 -12.95
C GLY A 126 1.83 6.31 -12.17
N CYS A 127 2.92 7.07 -12.39
CA CYS A 127 4.18 6.87 -11.69
C CYS A 127 4.06 7.09 -10.17
N VAL A 128 3.41 8.16 -9.71
CA VAL A 128 3.28 8.43 -8.27
C VAL A 128 2.44 7.35 -7.58
N CYS A 129 1.36 6.89 -8.21
CA CYS A 129 0.52 5.79 -7.70
C CYS A 129 1.28 4.46 -7.63
N SER A 130 2.14 4.18 -8.62
CA SER A 130 3.00 2.99 -8.65
C SER A 130 4.11 3.00 -7.60
N VAL A 131 4.52 4.17 -7.10
CA VAL A 131 5.51 4.26 -6.00
C VAL A 131 4.86 4.01 -4.65
N LYS A 132 3.73 4.66 -4.36
CA LYS A 132 2.97 4.50 -3.10
C LYS A 132 1.52 4.91 -3.32
N TRP A 133 0.58 4.25 -2.66
CA TRP A 133 -0.85 4.59 -2.76
C TRP A 133 -1.23 5.97 -2.22
N VAL A 134 -0.36 6.62 -1.44
CA VAL A 134 -0.49 8.04 -1.09
C VAL A 134 -0.53 8.92 -2.36
N GLY A 135 0.03 8.46 -3.49
CA GLY A 135 -0.10 9.10 -4.79
C GLY A 135 -1.54 9.25 -5.31
N LEU A 136 -2.51 8.46 -4.79
CA LEU A 136 -3.93 8.64 -5.11
C LEU A 136 -4.44 10.02 -4.67
N PHE A 137 -3.80 10.68 -3.70
CA PHE A 137 -4.14 12.04 -3.29
C PHE A 137 -3.75 13.08 -4.34
N CYS A 138 -2.69 12.83 -5.12
CA CYS A 138 -2.38 13.63 -6.32
C CYS A 138 -3.44 13.41 -7.41
N THR A 139 -3.89 12.17 -7.62
CA THR A 139 -4.99 11.85 -8.53
C THR A 139 -6.26 12.60 -8.12
N ALA A 140 -6.59 12.62 -6.83
CA ALA A 140 -7.74 13.35 -6.30
C ALA A 140 -7.62 14.86 -6.53
N LEU A 141 -6.45 15.46 -6.33
CA LEU A 141 -6.21 16.89 -6.57
C LEU A 141 -6.47 17.27 -8.04
N VAL A 142 -5.85 16.53 -8.97
CA VAL A 142 -6.03 16.76 -10.41
C VAL A 142 -7.45 16.39 -10.86
N GLY A 143 -8.07 15.40 -10.22
CA GLY A 143 -9.46 15.00 -10.44
C GLY A 143 -10.46 16.07 -10.05
N LEU A 144 -10.31 16.67 -8.86
CA LEU A 144 -11.12 17.81 -8.41
C LEU A 144 -10.95 19.01 -9.34
N TYR A 145 -9.71 19.32 -9.73
CA TYR A 145 -9.43 20.33 -10.74
C TYR A 145 -10.16 20.08 -12.04
N THR A 146 -10.08 18.84 -12.53
CA THR A 146 -10.70 18.45 -13.79
C THR A 146 -12.21 18.52 -13.73
N ALA A 147 -12.81 18.09 -12.61
CA ALA A 147 -14.25 18.19 -12.39
C ALA A 147 -14.71 19.64 -12.39
N GLU A 148 -13.98 20.53 -11.72
CA GLU A 148 -14.26 21.97 -11.72
C GLU A 148 -14.10 22.59 -13.13
N ASP A 149 -13.00 22.30 -13.83
CA ASP A 149 -12.75 22.79 -15.19
C ASP A 149 -13.84 22.36 -16.18
N LEU A 150 -14.31 21.11 -16.07
CA LEU A 150 -15.41 20.60 -16.88
C LEU A 150 -16.76 21.21 -16.47
N TRP A 151 -16.97 21.48 -15.18
CA TRP A 151 -18.17 22.16 -14.69
C TRP A 151 -18.28 23.58 -15.24
N HIS A 152 -17.20 24.36 -15.22
CA HIS A 152 -17.16 25.70 -15.81
C HIS A 152 -17.41 25.66 -17.33
N LYS A 153 -16.82 24.69 -18.05
CA LYS A 153 -17.05 24.51 -19.49
C LYS A 153 -18.48 24.08 -19.82
N PHE A 154 -19.10 23.28 -18.95
CA PHE A 154 -20.51 22.91 -19.08
C PHE A 154 -21.42 24.12 -18.87
N GLY A 155 -21.06 25.05 -17.99
CA GLY A 155 -21.77 26.32 -17.78
C GLY A 155 -21.60 27.35 -18.91
N ASP A 156 -20.63 27.18 -19.80
CA ASP A 156 -20.42 28.09 -20.94
C ASP A 156 -21.42 27.81 -22.07
N LEU A 157 -22.51 28.59 -22.10
CA LEU A 157 -23.57 28.50 -23.10
C LEU A 157 -23.09 28.77 -24.54
N LYS A 158 -21.90 29.35 -24.73
CA LYS A 158 -21.31 29.60 -26.05
C LYS A 158 -20.53 28.39 -26.58
N MET A 159 -20.20 27.42 -25.74
CA MET A 159 -19.40 26.26 -26.13
C MET A 159 -20.24 25.22 -26.87
N PRO A 160 -19.84 24.75 -28.08
CA PRO A 160 -20.51 23.65 -28.74
C PRO A 160 -20.42 22.35 -27.93
N LYS A 161 -21.51 21.58 -27.88
CA LYS A 161 -21.58 20.29 -27.16
C LYS A 161 -20.52 19.28 -27.63
N THR A 162 -20.15 19.32 -28.90
CA THR A 162 -19.08 18.49 -29.47
C THR A 162 -17.73 18.82 -28.85
N VAL A 163 -17.42 20.11 -28.67
CA VAL A 163 -16.17 20.58 -28.05
C VAL A 163 -16.10 20.13 -26.59
N LEU A 164 -17.21 20.23 -25.85
CA LEU A 164 -17.30 19.72 -24.49
C LEU A 164 -17.08 18.19 -24.42
N ALA A 165 -17.66 17.42 -25.35
CA ALA A 165 -17.44 15.98 -25.44
C ALA A 165 -15.97 15.63 -25.72
N HIS A 166 -15.30 16.40 -26.59
CA HIS A 166 -13.85 16.25 -26.83
C HIS A 166 -13.03 16.57 -25.59
N HIS A 167 -13.41 17.62 -24.84
CA HIS A 167 -12.79 17.90 -23.55
C HIS A 167 -12.91 16.70 -22.63
N LEU A 168 -14.13 16.17 -22.40
CA LEU A 168 -14.36 15.01 -21.54
C LEU A 168 -13.54 13.80 -22.00
N GLY A 169 -13.63 13.43 -23.28
CA GLY A 169 -12.89 12.29 -23.85
C GLY A 169 -11.38 12.41 -23.68
N ALA A 170 -10.82 13.60 -23.91
CA ALA A 170 -9.40 13.86 -23.72
C ALA A 170 -8.97 13.67 -22.25
N ARG A 171 -9.74 14.18 -21.26
CA ARG A 171 -9.40 13.97 -19.84
C ARG A 171 -9.59 12.53 -19.39
N VAL A 172 -10.62 11.83 -19.87
CA VAL A 172 -10.79 10.39 -19.56
C VAL A 172 -9.58 9.61 -20.08
N PHE A 173 -9.15 9.87 -21.31
CA PHE A 173 -7.98 9.22 -21.86
C PHE A 173 -6.70 9.58 -21.08
N GLY A 174 -6.40 10.88 -20.95
CA GLY A 174 -5.16 11.36 -20.36
C GLY A 174 -5.05 11.21 -18.85
N LEU A 175 -6.16 11.28 -18.09
CA LEU A 175 -6.15 11.32 -16.62
C LEU A 175 -6.76 10.09 -15.96
N ILE A 176 -7.29 9.13 -16.73
CA ILE A 176 -7.78 7.85 -16.20
C ILE A 176 -7.09 6.69 -16.90
N ILE A 177 -7.22 6.58 -18.23
CA ILE A 177 -6.69 5.43 -18.99
C ILE A 177 -5.16 5.40 -18.93
N VAL A 178 -4.49 6.52 -19.24
CA VAL A 178 -3.01 6.58 -19.22
C VAL A 178 -2.42 6.25 -17.85
N PRO A 179 -2.82 6.88 -16.72
CA PRO A 179 -2.32 6.50 -15.40
C PRO A 179 -2.57 5.04 -15.05
N PHE A 180 -3.75 4.51 -15.38
CA PHE A 180 -4.10 3.11 -15.12
C PHE A 180 -3.20 2.14 -15.91
N LEU A 181 -2.92 2.44 -17.17
CA LEU A 181 -1.99 1.66 -17.99
C LEU A 181 -0.57 1.70 -17.45
N VAL A 182 -0.08 2.86 -16.98
CA VAL A 182 1.24 2.96 -16.33
C VAL A 182 1.29 2.14 -15.03
N TYR A 183 0.23 2.19 -14.24
CA TYR A 183 0.12 1.38 -13.02
C TYR A 183 0.13 -0.11 -13.36
N MET A 184 -0.73 -0.58 -14.28
CA MET A 184 -0.72 -1.97 -14.75
C MET A 184 0.61 -2.40 -15.34
N PHE A 185 1.24 -1.54 -16.15
CA PHE A 185 2.56 -1.82 -16.74
C PHE A 185 3.64 -1.99 -15.67
N SER A 186 3.58 -1.21 -14.58
CA SER A 186 4.47 -1.38 -13.45
C SER A 186 4.33 -2.76 -12.79
N PHE A 187 3.10 -3.26 -12.65
CA PHE A 187 2.85 -4.63 -12.17
C PHE A 187 3.24 -5.71 -13.17
N TYR A 188 3.08 -5.45 -14.46
CA TYR A 188 3.54 -6.36 -15.51
C TYR A 188 5.05 -6.56 -15.44
N ILE A 189 5.82 -5.47 -15.33
CA ILE A 189 7.28 -5.55 -15.13
C ILE A 189 7.62 -6.20 -13.79
N HIS A 190 6.86 -5.92 -12.72
CA HIS A 190 7.06 -6.55 -11.41
C HIS A 190 6.99 -8.08 -11.49
N PHE A 191 5.95 -8.63 -12.13
CA PHE A 191 5.81 -10.08 -12.31
C PHE A 191 6.80 -10.67 -13.30
N LEU A 192 7.24 -9.91 -14.30
CA LEU A 192 8.26 -10.37 -15.25
C LEU A 192 9.64 -10.47 -14.60
N VAL A 193 9.98 -9.53 -13.71
CA VAL A 193 11.30 -9.48 -13.05
C VAL A 193 11.38 -10.46 -11.88
N LEU A 194 10.31 -10.62 -11.09
CA LEU A 194 10.29 -11.49 -9.92
C LEU A 194 9.69 -12.86 -10.23
N GLU A 195 10.42 -13.67 -11.00
CA GLU A 195 10.00 -15.01 -11.42
C GLU A 195 10.39 -16.15 -10.47
N ASN A 196 11.19 -15.87 -9.43
CA ASN A 196 11.65 -16.88 -8.47
C ASN A 196 10.78 -16.90 -7.20
N SER A 197 10.58 -18.10 -6.62
CA SER A 197 9.89 -18.27 -5.33
C SER A 197 10.69 -17.63 -4.18
N GLY A 198 9.97 -17.14 -3.16
CA GLY A 198 10.54 -16.46 -2.01
C GLY A 198 9.51 -16.34 -0.87
N THR A 199 9.92 -15.83 0.29
CA THR A 199 9.11 -15.87 1.53
C THR A 199 7.73 -15.20 1.46
N GLY A 200 7.53 -14.27 0.51
CA GLY A 200 6.26 -13.55 0.32
C GLY A 200 5.26 -14.21 -0.64
N ASP A 201 5.63 -15.30 -1.33
CA ASP A 201 4.78 -15.94 -2.33
C ASP A 201 3.48 -16.54 -1.76
N ALA A 202 3.48 -16.86 -0.46
CA ALA A 202 2.34 -17.39 0.31
C ALA A 202 1.05 -16.58 0.17
N GLN A 203 1.16 -15.26 -0.04
CA GLN A 203 0.01 -14.35 -0.21
C GLN A 203 -0.62 -14.41 -1.60
N MET A 204 0.02 -15.08 -2.57
CA MET A 204 -0.50 -15.28 -3.91
C MET A 204 -1.27 -16.60 -4.04
N SER A 205 -2.08 -16.73 -5.08
CA SER A 205 -2.79 -17.97 -5.39
C SER A 205 -1.83 -19.14 -5.66
N SER A 206 -2.20 -20.38 -5.32
CA SER A 206 -1.33 -21.55 -5.56
C SER A 206 -0.97 -21.72 -7.04
N LEU A 207 -1.88 -21.38 -7.96
CA LEU A 207 -1.60 -21.44 -9.40
C LEU A 207 -0.51 -20.44 -9.80
N PHE A 208 -0.49 -19.25 -9.21
CA PHE A 208 0.60 -18.29 -9.43
C PHE A 208 1.92 -18.83 -8.85
N GLN A 209 1.90 -19.35 -7.62
CA GLN A 209 3.09 -19.91 -6.97
C GLN A 209 3.68 -21.11 -7.72
N ALA A 210 2.84 -21.94 -8.34
CA ALA A 210 3.27 -23.08 -9.15
C ALA A 210 4.01 -22.67 -10.43
N ASN A 211 3.81 -21.42 -10.90
CA ASN A 211 4.50 -20.88 -12.07
C ASN A 211 5.83 -20.16 -11.73
N LEU A 212 6.19 -20.05 -10.45
CA LEU A 212 7.47 -19.48 -10.02
C LEU A 212 8.60 -20.50 -10.13
N ARG A 213 9.79 -20.05 -10.55
CA ARG A 213 11.00 -20.87 -10.56
C ARG A 213 11.44 -21.22 -9.13
N GLY A 214 11.81 -22.47 -8.92
CA GLY A 214 12.23 -22.97 -7.60
C GLY A 214 11.08 -23.24 -6.62
N THR A 215 9.82 -23.22 -7.08
CA THR A 215 8.67 -23.57 -6.25
C THR A 215 8.61 -25.07 -5.95
N ASN A 216 8.16 -25.41 -4.74
CA ASN A 216 7.78 -26.79 -4.37
C ASN A 216 6.26 -27.02 -4.52
N VAL A 217 5.49 -25.98 -4.90
CA VAL A 217 4.03 -26.09 -5.07
C VAL A 217 3.71 -26.90 -6.32
N GLY A 218 2.95 -27.98 -6.16
CA GLY A 218 2.55 -28.86 -7.25
C GLY A 218 3.66 -29.71 -7.86
N LYS A 219 4.91 -29.60 -7.36
CA LYS A 219 6.02 -30.41 -7.84
C LYS A 219 5.82 -31.87 -7.44
N ASP A 220 5.99 -32.76 -8.42
CA ASP A 220 5.78 -34.20 -8.30
C ASP A 220 4.38 -34.57 -7.77
N SER A 221 3.43 -33.64 -7.82
CA SER A 221 2.08 -33.84 -7.33
C SER A 221 1.22 -34.47 -8.43
N PRO A 222 0.52 -35.58 -8.18
CA PRO A 222 -0.38 -36.13 -9.18
C PRO A 222 -1.53 -35.17 -9.51
N LEU A 223 -1.97 -35.19 -10.76
CA LEU A 223 -2.98 -34.25 -11.24
C LEU A 223 -4.35 -34.50 -10.61
N GLU A 224 -4.81 -35.75 -10.64
CA GLU A 224 -6.14 -36.16 -10.16
C GLU A 224 -6.05 -36.66 -8.72
N VAL A 225 -7.01 -36.26 -7.88
CA VAL A 225 -7.02 -36.61 -6.46
C VAL A 225 -7.88 -37.84 -6.21
N ALA A 226 -7.38 -38.74 -5.36
CA ALA A 226 -8.02 -40.00 -5.03
C ALA A 226 -8.20 -40.18 -3.51
N ILE A 227 -9.05 -41.13 -3.13
CA ILE A 227 -9.17 -41.56 -1.73
C ILE A 227 -7.82 -42.14 -1.28
N GLY A 228 -7.41 -41.79 -0.05
CA GLY A 228 -6.11 -42.14 0.54
C GLY A 228 -4.99 -41.15 0.21
N SER A 229 -5.24 -40.18 -0.67
CA SER A 229 -4.28 -39.13 -0.97
C SER A 229 -3.98 -38.24 0.23
N LYS A 230 -2.71 -37.89 0.41
CA LYS A 230 -2.27 -36.85 1.34
C LYS A 230 -2.25 -35.51 0.61
N ILE A 231 -2.98 -34.54 1.12
CA ILE A 231 -3.17 -33.24 0.48
C ILE A 231 -2.93 -32.07 1.44
N THR A 232 -2.65 -30.92 0.87
CA THR A 232 -2.77 -29.64 1.56
C THR A 232 -3.88 -28.81 0.93
N LEU A 233 -4.74 -28.21 1.76
CA LEU A 233 -5.87 -27.39 1.32
C LEU A 233 -5.54 -25.92 1.54
N LYS A 234 -5.59 -25.12 0.49
CA LYS A 234 -5.41 -23.67 0.57
C LYS A 234 -6.73 -22.94 0.38
N ASN A 235 -6.98 -21.93 1.21
CA ASN A 235 -8.12 -21.05 1.04
C ASN A 235 -7.86 -20.07 -0.11
N MET A 236 -8.84 -19.90 -0.99
CA MET A 236 -8.74 -19.01 -2.15
C MET A 236 -9.17 -17.56 -1.88
N GLY A 237 -9.62 -17.27 -0.66
CA GLY A 237 -9.86 -15.91 -0.20
C GLY A 237 -8.59 -15.05 -0.24
N TYR A 238 -8.77 -13.73 -0.30
CA TYR A 238 -7.63 -12.82 -0.32
C TYR A 238 -6.86 -12.89 1.01
N GLY A 239 -5.57 -13.21 0.93
CA GLY A 239 -4.76 -13.50 2.13
C GLY A 239 -5.09 -14.84 2.79
N GLY A 240 -5.71 -15.78 2.07
CA GLY A 240 -6.02 -17.12 2.56
C GLY A 240 -4.78 -17.95 2.86
N GLY A 241 -4.82 -18.68 3.98
CA GLY A 241 -3.79 -19.63 4.40
C GLY A 241 -4.07 -21.08 4.01
N LEU A 242 -3.18 -21.97 4.43
CA LEU A 242 -3.35 -23.43 4.40
C LEU A 242 -4.16 -23.89 5.60
N LEU A 243 -5.06 -24.86 5.41
CA LEU A 243 -5.79 -25.50 6.49
C LEU A 243 -4.80 -26.19 7.44
N HIS A 244 -4.80 -25.76 8.70
CA HIS A 244 -3.79 -26.14 9.67
C HIS A 244 -4.44 -26.65 10.96
N SER A 245 -3.79 -27.60 11.62
CA SER A 245 -4.18 -28.03 12.97
C SER A 245 -2.95 -28.41 13.79
N HIS A 246 -2.94 -28.07 15.07
CA HIS A 246 -1.86 -28.39 16.01
C HIS A 246 -2.45 -28.93 17.31
N VAL A 247 -1.62 -29.49 18.19
CA VAL A 247 -2.08 -30.26 19.36
C VAL A 247 -2.86 -29.46 20.41
N GLN A 248 -2.72 -28.13 20.43
CA GLN A 248 -3.44 -27.25 21.33
C GLN A 248 -4.96 -27.28 21.09
N THR A 249 -5.73 -27.15 22.16
CA THR A 249 -7.20 -27.15 22.15
C THR A 249 -7.76 -25.75 22.30
N TYR A 250 -9.02 -25.54 21.90
CA TYR A 250 -9.68 -24.27 22.15
C TYR A 250 -9.82 -24.03 23.66
N PRO A 251 -9.49 -22.82 24.16
CA PRO A 251 -9.63 -22.50 25.59
C PRO A 251 -11.09 -22.36 26.03
N GLU A 252 -11.98 -22.04 25.09
CA GLU A 252 -13.43 -21.92 25.27
C GLU A 252 -14.14 -22.65 24.12
N GLY A 253 -15.45 -22.86 24.23
CA GLY A 253 -16.21 -23.57 23.19
C GLY A 253 -16.18 -25.08 23.44
N SER A 254 -15.81 -25.87 22.43
CA SER A 254 -15.89 -27.34 22.54
C SER A 254 -14.74 -27.98 23.34
N GLY A 255 -13.64 -27.24 23.57
CA GLY A 255 -12.42 -27.79 24.17
C GLY A 255 -11.69 -28.80 23.27
N GLN A 256 -12.06 -28.91 21.99
CA GLN A 256 -11.44 -29.80 21.01
C GLN A 256 -10.18 -29.18 20.38
N GLN A 257 -9.46 -29.97 19.57
CA GLN A 257 -8.23 -29.54 18.91
C GLN A 257 -8.51 -28.38 17.93
N GLN A 258 -7.65 -27.36 17.95
CA GLN A 258 -7.83 -26.16 17.14
C GLN A 258 -7.65 -26.45 15.65
N ILE A 259 -8.46 -25.79 14.82
CA ILE A 259 -8.27 -25.74 13.37
C ILE A 259 -8.23 -24.29 12.94
N THR A 260 -7.19 -23.94 12.19
CA THR A 260 -6.90 -22.56 11.79
C THR A 260 -6.48 -22.52 10.32
N CYS A 261 -6.19 -21.33 9.81
CA CYS A 261 -5.47 -21.16 8.56
C CYS A 261 -4.11 -20.51 8.81
N TYR A 262 -3.06 -21.14 8.30
CA TYR A 262 -1.67 -20.75 8.48
C TYR A 262 -0.99 -20.46 7.15
N HIS A 263 -0.21 -19.37 7.06
CA HIS A 263 0.39 -18.93 5.78
C HIS A 263 1.68 -19.67 5.43
N HIS A 264 2.33 -20.32 6.39
CA HIS A 264 3.58 -21.02 6.15
C HIS A 264 3.34 -22.53 5.99
N LYS A 265 4.20 -23.16 5.19
CA LYS A 265 4.16 -24.60 4.96
C LYS A 265 4.80 -25.33 6.12
N ASP A 266 4.04 -26.24 6.72
CA ASP A 266 4.54 -27.19 7.70
C ASP A 266 3.83 -28.54 7.57
N SER A 267 4.33 -29.54 8.29
CA SER A 267 3.74 -30.89 8.30
C SER A 267 2.36 -30.95 8.98
N ASN A 268 1.94 -29.87 9.65
CA ASN A 268 0.62 -29.72 10.26
C ASN A 268 -0.43 -29.18 9.26
N ASN A 269 -0.05 -29.01 7.98
CA ASN A 269 -0.98 -28.68 6.90
C ASN A 269 -1.41 -29.93 6.10
N ASP A 270 -0.88 -31.10 6.44
CA ASP A 270 -1.14 -32.34 5.73
C ASP A 270 -2.46 -32.99 6.21
N TRP A 271 -3.34 -33.29 5.26
CA TRP A 271 -4.63 -33.96 5.48
C TRP A 271 -4.77 -35.17 4.57
N PHE A 272 -5.25 -36.30 5.08
CA PHE A 272 -5.64 -37.44 4.28
C PHE A 272 -7.11 -37.38 3.91
N ILE A 273 -7.43 -37.74 2.67
CA ILE A 273 -8.82 -37.90 2.25
C ILE A 273 -9.28 -39.34 2.49
N TYR A 274 -10.36 -39.50 3.24
CA TYR A 274 -10.86 -40.80 3.67
C TYR A 274 -12.33 -41.04 3.30
N PRO A 275 -12.75 -42.32 3.34
CA PRO A 275 -14.09 -42.83 3.44
C PRO A 275 -15.13 -41.89 4.02
N ASN A 276 -16.37 -41.83 3.55
CA ASN A 276 -17.43 -41.54 4.53
C ASN A 276 -17.55 -42.71 5.54
N ARG A 277 -18.18 -42.49 6.70
CA ARG A 277 -18.27 -43.53 7.78
C ARG A 277 -19.15 -44.72 7.41
N THR A 278 -19.98 -44.62 6.38
CA THR A 278 -20.88 -45.69 5.92
C THR A 278 -20.25 -46.59 4.86
N GLN A 279 -19.16 -46.14 4.25
CA GLN A 279 -18.39 -46.89 3.27
C GLN A 279 -17.32 -47.74 3.95
N PRO A 280 -16.84 -48.81 3.28
CA PRO A 280 -15.68 -49.56 3.75
C PRO A 280 -14.48 -48.63 3.97
N ASP A 281 -13.68 -48.94 5.00
CA ASP A 281 -12.44 -48.20 5.25
C ASP A 281 -11.49 -48.29 4.05
N TYR A 282 -10.64 -47.28 3.91
CA TYR A 282 -9.67 -47.21 2.83
C TYR A 282 -8.74 -48.43 2.84
N ASN A 283 -8.73 -49.17 1.73
CA ASN A 283 -7.81 -50.27 1.49
C ASN A 283 -6.70 -49.82 0.50
N PRO A 284 -5.43 -49.74 0.94
CA PRO A 284 -4.30 -49.39 0.07
C PRO A 284 -4.13 -50.30 -1.15
N GLU A 285 -4.57 -51.57 -1.06
CA GLU A 285 -4.46 -52.58 -2.12
C GLU A 285 -5.71 -52.61 -3.04
N GLY A 286 -6.81 -51.97 -2.64
CA GLY A 286 -8.04 -51.91 -3.42
C GLY A 286 -7.92 -51.01 -4.66
N PRO A 287 -8.90 -50.99 -5.58
CA PRO A 287 -8.87 -50.12 -6.77
C PRO A 287 -8.78 -48.63 -6.40
N ILE A 288 -8.14 -47.83 -7.27
CA ILE A 288 -8.03 -46.38 -7.07
C ILE A 288 -9.42 -45.75 -7.26
N ALA A 289 -9.93 -45.09 -6.22
CA ALA A 289 -11.18 -44.34 -6.26
C ALA A 289 -10.88 -42.84 -6.35
N PHE A 290 -11.21 -42.22 -7.48
CA PHE A 290 -11.15 -40.77 -7.66
C PHE A 290 -12.33 -40.08 -6.97
N ILE A 291 -12.15 -38.80 -6.69
CA ILE A 291 -13.16 -37.97 -6.01
C ILE A 291 -13.62 -36.86 -6.94
N GLY A 292 -14.94 -36.64 -7.01
CA GLY A 292 -15.59 -35.65 -7.84
C GLY A 292 -16.57 -34.74 -7.08
N ASP A 293 -17.34 -33.99 -7.86
CA ASP A 293 -18.42 -33.10 -7.37
C ASP A 293 -19.57 -33.92 -6.76
N GLY A 294 -20.00 -33.57 -5.55
CA GLY A 294 -21.06 -34.25 -4.81
C GLY A 294 -20.59 -35.39 -3.89
N ASP A 295 -19.33 -35.82 -3.98
CA ASP A 295 -18.80 -36.88 -3.14
C ASP A 295 -18.69 -36.44 -1.67
N VAL A 296 -18.94 -37.39 -0.76
CA VAL A 296 -18.87 -37.18 0.70
C VAL A 296 -17.60 -37.83 1.24
N ILE A 297 -16.73 -37.02 1.83
CA ILE A 297 -15.42 -37.44 2.33
C ILE A 297 -15.25 -37.11 3.82
N ARG A 298 -14.23 -37.70 4.43
CA ARG A 298 -13.62 -37.24 5.69
C ARG A 298 -12.22 -36.68 5.39
N LEU A 299 -11.84 -35.64 6.12
CA LEU A 299 -10.48 -35.11 6.11
C LEU A 299 -9.83 -35.44 7.45
N ILE A 300 -8.74 -36.20 7.43
CA ILE A 300 -8.03 -36.65 8.63
C ILE A 300 -6.68 -35.95 8.70
N HIS A 301 -6.41 -35.24 9.79
CA HIS A 301 -5.15 -34.54 9.99
C HIS A 301 -4.00 -35.54 10.12
N ALA A 302 -2.95 -35.41 9.30
CA ALA A 302 -1.90 -36.43 9.19
C ALA A 302 -1.08 -36.61 10.48
N GLN A 303 -0.81 -35.52 11.22
CA GLN A 303 0.02 -35.58 12.42
C GLN A 303 -0.73 -36.07 13.66
N THR A 304 -2.01 -35.71 13.81
CA THR A 304 -2.79 -36.03 15.02
C THR A 304 -3.84 -37.11 14.82
N GLY A 305 -4.09 -37.53 13.57
CA GLY A 305 -5.07 -38.56 13.21
C GLY A 305 -6.53 -38.15 13.45
N ARG A 306 -6.81 -36.88 13.74
CA ARG A 306 -8.16 -36.38 14.05
C ARG A 306 -8.93 -35.96 12.81
N ASN A 307 -10.25 -36.09 12.83
CA ASN A 307 -11.11 -35.67 11.72
C ASN A 307 -11.38 -34.17 11.77
N LEU A 308 -11.46 -33.52 10.61
CA LEU A 308 -12.08 -32.21 10.45
C LEU A 308 -13.56 -32.30 10.82
N HIS A 309 -13.96 -31.58 11.86
CA HIS A 309 -15.27 -31.68 12.50
C HIS A 309 -15.89 -30.29 12.67
N SER A 310 -17.22 -30.24 12.72
CA SER A 310 -17.97 -29.05 13.12
C SER A 310 -19.20 -29.45 13.94
N HIS A 311 -19.64 -28.55 14.80
CA HIS A 311 -20.76 -28.77 15.71
C HIS A 311 -21.54 -27.47 15.93
N THR A 312 -22.62 -27.53 16.70
CA THR A 312 -23.49 -26.37 16.96
C THR A 312 -22.92 -25.43 18.04
N VAL A 313 -21.61 -25.45 18.27
CA VAL A 313 -20.91 -24.50 19.15
C VAL A 313 -20.53 -23.27 18.33
N ALA A 314 -20.67 -22.08 18.91
CA ALA A 314 -20.30 -20.83 18.25
C ALA A 314 -18.78 -20.70 18.09
N ALA A 315 -18.32 -20.15 16.97
CA ALA A 315 -16.88 -19.94 16.73
C ALA A 315 -16.23 -19.03 17.80
N PRO A 316 -14.91 -19.16 18.06
CA PRO A 316 -14.23 -18.42 19.12
C PRO A 316 -14.34 -16.91 19.02
N VAL A 317 -14.21 -16.34 17.82
CA VAL A 317 -14.31 -14.90 17.56
C VAL A 317 -15.59 -14.59 16.78
N THR A 318 -15.84 -15.29 15.65
CA THR A 318 -17.01 -15.04 14.80
C THR A 318 -18.25 -15.78 15.31
N LYS A 319 -18.82 -15.34 16.44
CA LYS A 319 -19.92 -16.03 17.17
C LYS A 319 -21.18 -16.35 16.35
N ALA A 320 -21.39 -15.68 15.22
CA ALA A 320 -22.51 -15.96 14.31
C ALA A 320 -22.36 -17.29 13.55
N GLN A 321 -21.13 -17.80 13.42
CA GLN A 321 -20.77 -19.01 12.68
C GLN A 321 -20.48 -20.16 13.64
N TYR A 322 -20.43 -21.39 13.13
CA TYR A 322 -20.08 -22.56 13.93
C TYR A 322 -18.56 -22.75 14.01
N GLU A 323 -18.09 -23.20 15.16
CA GLU A 323 -16.70 -23.57 15.40
C GLU A 323 -16.33 -24.81 14.58
N VAL A 324 -15.15 -24.77 13.96
CA VAL A 324 -14.53 -25.91 13.28
C VAL A 324 -13.36 -26.40 14.11
N SER A 325 -13.30 -27.70 14.35
CA SER A 325 -12.37 -28.34 15.29
C SER A 325 -11.88 -29.69 14.75
N ALA A 326 -10.82 -30.22 15.37
CA ALA A 326 -10.32 -31.55 15.08
C ALA A 326 -10.75 -32.53 16.19
N TYR A 327 -11.49 -33.57 15.82
CA TYR A 327 -12.08 -34.52 16.78
C TYR A 327 -11.98 -35.99 16.35
N GLY A 328 -11.95 -36.87 17.35
CA GLY A 328 -11.96 -38.31 17.17
C GLY A 328 -10.72 -38.84 16.45
N ASN A 329 -10.90 -39.93 15.72
CA ASN A 329 -9.91 -40.56 14.85
C ASN A 329 -10.62 -41.39 13.75
N THR A 330 -9.92 -42.33 13.11
CA THR A 330 -10.51 -43.18 12.07
C THR A 330 -11.73 -43.97 12.55
N THR A 331 -11.71 -44.48 13.79
CA THR A 331 -12.77 -45.32 14.38
C THR A 331 -13.77 -44.52 15.21
N VAL A 332 -13.30 -43.52 15.95
CA VAL A 332 -14.09 -42.67 16.86
C VAL A 332 -14.53 -41.39 16.16
N GLY A 333 -15.83 -41.13 16.14
CA GLY A 333 -16.44 -39.87 15.67
C GLY A 333 -17.87 -40.09 15.21
N ASP A 334 -18.44 -39.15 14.48
CA ASP A 334 -19.86 -39.17 14.10
C ASP A 334 -20.10 -38.69 12.65
N ALA A 335 -21.36 -38.55 12.25
CA ALA A 335 -21.73 -38.06 10.93
C ALA A 335 -21.33 -36.58 10.68
N LYS A 336 -20.93 -35.84 11.71
CA LYS A 336 -20.46 -34.45 11.59
C LYS A 336 -18.98 -34.35 11.21
N ASP A 337 -18.34 -35.48 10.92
CA ASP A 337 -17.03 -35.52 10.25
C ASP A 337 -17.19 -35.50 8.71
N HIS A 338 -18.41 -35.58 8.18
CA HIS A 338 -18.68 -35.68 6.75
C HIS A 338 -18.73 -34.32 6.08
N TRP A 339 -17.93 -34.19 5.02
CA TRP A 339 -17.87 -33.02 4.16
C TRP A 339 -18.19 -33.41 2.72
N THR A 340 -19.27 -32.83 2.19
CA THR A 340 -19.65 -32.94 0.78
C THR A 340 -18.84 -31.94 -0.04
N ILE A 341 -18.22 -32.42 -1.11
CA ILE A 341 -17.45 -31.57 -2.01
C ILE A 341 -18.38 -30.94 -3.04
N GLU A 342 -18.26 -29.63 -3.21
CA GLU A 342 -18.98 -28.89 -4.24
C GLU A 342 -17.98 -28.15 -5.14
N VAL A 343 -17.85 -28.56 -6.40
CA VAL A 343 -16.95 -27.95 -7.38
C VAL A 343 -17.55 -26.63 -7.87
N VAL A 344 -16.83 -25.53 -7.64
CA VAL A 344 -17.22 -24.19 -8.09
C VAL A 344 -16.81 -23.99 -9.54
N LYS A 345 -15.53 -24.19 -9.83
CA LYS A 345 -14.94 -24.03 -11.17
C LYS A 345 -13.61 -24.77 -11.24
N ASP A 346 -13.25 -25.22 -12.43
CA ASP A 346 -11.91 -25.70 -12.75
C ASP A 346 -11.40 -24.88 -13.95
N VAL A 347 -10.16 -24.38 -13.86
CA VAL A 347 -9.52 -23.58 -14.91
C VAL A 347 -9.14 -24.45 -16.11
N ALA A 348 -8.86 -25.73 -15.90
CA ALA A 348 -8.32 -26.64 -16.91
C ALA A 348 -9.37 -27.49 -17.60
N SER A 349 -10.51 -27.77 -16.95
CA SER A 349 -11.52 -28.69 -17.46
C SER A 349 -12.93 -28.31 -17.06
N ARG A 350 -13.90 -28.87 -17.78
CA ARG A 350 -15.32 -28.83 -17.41
C ARG A 350 -15.80 -30.12 -16.76
N ASP A 351 -14.97 -31.16 -16.79
CA ASP A 351 -15.26 -32.44 -16.16
C ASP A 351 -15.16 -32.32 -14.64
N ARG A 352 -16.30 -32.58 -13.99
CA ARG A 352 -16.49 -32.51 -12.53
C ARG A 352 -16.41 -33.88 -11.85
N SER A 353 -16.19 -34.95 -12.61
CA SER A 353 -16.07 -36.31 -12.07
C SER A 353 -14.77 -36.52 -11.28
N LYS A 354 -13.76 -35.67 -11.51
CA LYS A 354 -12.46 -35.74 -10.85
C LYS A 354 -11.95 -34.38 -10.46
N ILE A 355 -11.51 -34.26 -9.22
CA ILE A 355 -10.87 -33.05 -8.68
C ILE A 355 -9.39 -33.06 -9.08
N ARG A 356 -8.91 -31.89 -9.51
CA ARG A 356 -7.51 -31.67 -9.89
C ARG A 356 -6.77 -30.76 -8.93
N THR A 357 -5.52 -31.09 -8.65
CA THR A 357 -4.58 -30.26 -7.89
C THR A 357 -4.38 -28.91 -8.61
N LEU A 358 -4.27 -27.81 -7.86
CA LEU A 358 -4.11 -26.42 -8.28
C LEU A 358 -5.25 -25.76 -9.07
N THR A 359 -5.91 -26.47 -9.99
CA THR A 359 -6.84 -25.85 -10.95
C THR A 359 -8.29 -25.84 -10.48
N THR A 360 -8.68 -26.82 -9.66
CA THR A 360 -10.05 -26.96 -9.15
C THR A 360 -10.27 -26.08 -7.93
N ALA A 361 -11.25 -25.18 -8.02
CA ALA A 361 -11.81 -24.45 -6.90
C ALA A 361 -13.06 -25.20 -6.41
N LEU A 362 -13.05 -25.62 -5.15
CA LEU A 362 -14.12 -26.39 -4.51
C LEU A 362 -14.58 -25.71 -3.21
N ARG A 363 -15.76 -26.08 -2.74
CA ARG A 363 -16.27 -25.76 -1.40
C ARG A 363 -16.48 -27.06 -0.64
N LEU A 364 -16.27 -27.00 0.67
CA LEU A 364 -16.53 -28.12 1.57
C LEU A 364 -17.80 -27.78 2.36
N ARG A 365 -18.91 -28.46 2.01
CA ARG A 365 -20.18 -28.33 2.71
C ARG A 365 -20.27 -29.41 3.78
N HIS A 366 -20.46 -29.01 5.02
CA HIS A 366 -20.69 -29.94 6.11
C HIS A 366 -22.02 -30.67 5.91
N THR A 367 -22.00 -32.00 5.82
CA THR A 367 -23.17 -32.79 5.36
C THR A 367 -24.35 -32.70 6.32
N VAL A 368 -24.11 -32.74 7.64
CA VAL A 368 -25.18 -32.69 8.65
C VAL A 368 -25.72 -31.27 8.89
N LEU A 369 -24.83 -30.32 9.19
CA LEU A 369 -25.21 -28.93 9.51
C LEU A 369 -25.58 -28.07 8.29
N GLY A 370 -25.18 -28.49 7.08
CA GLY A 370 -25.40 -27.73 5.85
C GLY A 370 -24.58 -26.44 5.72
N CYS A 371 -23.66 -26.17 6.66
CA CYS A 371 -22.78 -25.01 6.64
C CYS A 371 -21.53 -25.25 5.76
N TYR A 372 -20.80 -24.19 5.44
CA TYR A 372 -19.64 -24.24 4.55
C TYR A 372 -18.35 -23.92 5.29
N LEU A 373 -17.29 -24.70 5.04
CA LEU A 373 -15.95 -24.42 5.58
C LEU A 373 -15.45 -23.09 5.03
N ARG A 374 -15.15 -22.17 5.94
CA ARG A 374 -14.78 -20.79 5.62
C ARG A 374 -13.59 -20.37 6.46
N ALA A 375 -12.56 -19.83 5.82
CA ALA A 375 -11.47 -19.14 6.50
C ALA A 375 -11.56 -17.65 6.17
N GLY A 376 -12.00 -16.85 7.13
CA GLY A 376 -12.18 -15.41 6.94
C GLY A 376 -10.89 -14.62 7.07
N GLY A 377 -10.95 -13.29 6.98
CA GLY A 377 -9.82 -12.42 7.32
C GLY A 377 -9.69 -12.10 8.82
N VAL A 378 -10.29 -12.92 9.70
CA VAL A 378 -10.31 -12.67 11.15
C VAL A 378 -9.16 -13.46 11.80
N SER A 379 -8.27 -12.75 12.50
CA SER A 379 -7.18 -13.38 13.25
C SER A 379 -7.64 -13.80 14.63
N LEU A 380 -7.25 -15.00 15.05
CA LEU A 380 -7.42 -15.46 16.41
C LEU A 380 -6.54 -14.65 17.39
N PRO A 381 -6.89 -14.59 18.68
CA PRO A 381 -6.03 -14.00 19.70
C PRO A 381 -4.72 -14.78 19.91
N GLN A 382 -3.91 -14.34 20.87
CA GLN A 382 -2.58 -14.92 21.15
C GLN A 382 -2.62 -16.44 21.43
N TRP A 383 -3.70 -16.96 22.03
CA TRP A 383 -3.87 -18.40 22.29
C TRP A 383 -3.98 -19.25 21.00
N GLY A 384 -4.43 -18.63 19.90
CA GLY A 384 -4.50 -19.23 18.56
C GLY A 384 -3.36 -18.75 17.65
N PHE A 385 -2.25 -18.29 18.25
CA PHE A 385 -1.02 -17.88 17.55
C PHE A 385 -1.21 -16.78 16.49
N LYS A 386 -2.26 -15.94 16.61
CA LYS A 386 -2.63 -14.93 15.60
C LYS A 386 -2.89 -15.52 14.19
N GLN A 387 -3.18 -16.81 14.11
CA GLN A 387 -3.55 -17.49 12.86
C GLN A 387 -4.98 -17.11 12.46
N ILE A 388 -5.35 -17.38 11.20
CA ILE A 388 -6.70 -17.08 10.70
C ILE A 388 -7.72 -18.06 11.32
N GLU A 389 -8.85 -17.53 11.76
CA GLU A 389 -9.99 -18.30 12.26
C GLU A 389 -10.65 -19.10 11.13
N THR A 390 -10.78 -20.42 11.33
CA THR A 390 -11.55 -21.31 10.45
C THR A 390 -12.92 -21.59 11.09
N THR A 391 -13.97 -21.46 10.31
CA THR A 391 -15.37 -21.50 10.76
C THR A 391 -16.24 -22.28 9.78
N CYS A 392 -17.45 -22.64 10.21
CA CYS A 392 -18.48 -23.18 9.33
C CYS A 392 -19.62 -22.16 9.19
N THR A 393 -19.66 -21.47 8.04
CA THR A 393 -20.66 -20.42 7.78
C THR A 393 -22.01 -21.01 7.43
N LYS A 394 -23.07 -20.52 8.07
CA LYS A 394 -24.44 -21.02 7.90
C LYS A 394 -25.06 -20.57 6.57
N GLU A 395 -24.59 -19.45 6.04
CA GLU A 395 -25.13 -18.86 4.83
C GLU A 395 -24.47 -19.46 3.57
N ASN A 396 -25.29 -19.93 2.63
CA ASN A 396 -24.82 -20.37 1.33
C ASN A 396 -24.67 -19.17 0.38
N ARG A 397 -23.46 -18.62 0.29
CA ARG A 397 -23.10 -17.59 -0.69
C ARG A 397 -22.04 -18.13 -1.64
N PRO A 398 -22.42 -18.68 -2.81
CA PRO A 398 -21.45 -19.26 -3.76
C PRO A 398 -20.37 -18.28 -4.26
N TRP A 399 -20.63 -16.99 -4.23
CA TRP A 399 -19.66 -15.95 -4.59
C TRP A 399 -18.70 -15.58 -3.45
N ASP A 400 -18.87 -16.13 -2.23
CA ASP A 400 -17.93 -15.91 -1.13
C ASP A 400 -16.64 -16.70 -1.36
N VAL A 401 -15.62 -16.01 -1.86
CA VAL A 401 -14.29 -16.58 -2.14
C VAL A 401 -13.61 -17.15 -0.89
N TYR A 402 -13.97 -16.72 0.32
CA TYR A 402 -13.43 -17.27 1.57
C TYR A 402 -13.96 -18.68 1.88
N THR A 403 -14.99 -19.15 1.16
CA THR A 403 -15.46 -20.55 1.21
C THR A 403 -14.83 -21.42 0.12
N HIS A 404 -14.09 -20.82 -0.81
CA HIS A 404 -13.45 -21.55 -1.90
C HIS A 404 -12.08 -22.05 -1.43
N TRP A 405 -11.81 -23.31 -1.72
CA TRP A 405 -10.58 -24.00 -1.41
C TRP A 405 -10.00 -24.60 -2.68
N ASN A 406 -8.69 -24.77 -2.71
CA ASN A 406 -8.00 -25.54 -3.74
C ASN A 406 -7.01 -26.49 -3.08
N ILE A 407 -6.78 -27.62 -3.73
CA ILE A 407 -5.75 -28.58 -3.32
C ILE A 407 -4.42 -28.04 -3.83
N GLU A 408 -3.52 -27.64 -2.94
CA GLU A 408 -2.25 -27.02 -3.29
C GLU A 408 -1.16 -28.05 -3.58
N SER A 409 -0.99 -29.01 -2.68
CA SER A 409 -0.08 -30.13 -2.83
C SER A 409 -0.84 -31.44 -2.69
N HIS A 410 -0.39 -32.45 -3.42
CA HIS A 410 -0.98 -33.76 -3.44
C HIS A 410 0.14 -34.81 -3.53
N VAL A 411 0.14 -35.77 -2.60
CA VAL A 411 1.06 -36.90 -2.58
C VAL A 411 0.26 -38.20 -2.54
N ASN A 412 0.51 -39.08 -3.51
CA ASN A 412 -0.05 -40.43 -3.56
C ASN A 412 0.89 -41.34 -4.37
N GLU A 413 1.48 -42.35 -3.74
CA GLU A 413 2.45 -43.26 -4.36
C GLU A 413 1.85 -44.10 -5.49
N ARG A 414 0.53 -44.25 -5.53
CA ARG A 414 -0.19 -45.07 -6.51
C ARG A 414 -0.51 -44.31 -7.80
N LEU A 415 -0.24 -43.01 -7.85
CA LEU A 415 -0.55 -42.14 -8.98
C LEU A 415 0.74 -41.58 -9.59
N PRO A 416 0.80 -41.44 -10.92
CA PRO A 416 1.98 -40.87 -11.56
C PRO A 416 2.13 -39.38 -11.17
N PRO A 417 3.36 -38.91 -10.91
CA PRO A 417 3.63 -37.50 -10.71
C PRO A 417 3.29 -36.71 -11.97
N SER A 418 2.84 -35.46 -11.78
CA SER A 418 2.59 -34.51 -12.87
C SER A 418 3.57 -33.33 -12.79
N GLU A 419 3.83 -32.68 -13.92
CA GLU A 419 4.70 -31.50 -13.95
C GLU A 419 3.93 -30.24 -13.49
N PRO A 420 4.41 -29.51 -12.47
CA PRO A 420 3.88 -28.20 -12.11
C PRO A 420 4.20 -27.20 -13.22
N GLY A 421 3.21 -26.83 -14.04
CA GLY A 421 3.42 -25.80 -15.06
C GLY A 421 2.55 -25.90 -16.31
N THR A 422 1.69 -26.92 -16.41
CA THR A 422 0.77 -27.04 -17.57
C THR A 422 -0.18 -25.85 -17.70
N TYR A 423 -0.47 -25.14 -16.61
CA TYR A 423 -1.47 -24.06 -16.58
C TYR A 423 -0.91 -22.77 -15.98
N LYS A 424 -0.96 -21.69 -16.77
CA LYS A 424 -0.57 -20.33 -16.35
C LYS A 424 -1.75 -19.55 -15.79
N SER A 425 -1.51 -18.78 -14.73
CA SER A 425 -2.50 -17.81 -14.23
C SER A 425 -2.59 -16.59 -15.17
N PRO A 426 -3.80 -16.06 -15.45
CA PRO A 426 -3.93 -14.85 -16.24
C PRO A 426 -3.43 -13.61 -15.48
N PHE A 427 -2.64 -12.77 -16.15
CA PHE A 427 -2.06 -11.54 -15.56
C PHE A 427 -3.09 -10.69 -14.81
N LEU A 428 -4.27 -10.43 -15.40
CA LEU A 428 -5.28 -9.56 -14.78
C LEU A 428 -5.81 -10.15 -13.46
N LYS A 429 -5.91 -11.48 -13.37
CA LYS A 429 -6.32 -12.16 -12.14
C LYS A 429 -5.26 -11.98 -11.05
N ASP A 430 -4.00 -12.14 -11.40
CA ASP A 430 -2.87 -11.99 -10.46
C ASP A 430 -2.66 -10.53 -10.05
N PHE A 431 -2.84 -9.60 -10.99
CA PHE A 431 -2.83 -8.16 -10.73
C PHE A 431 -3.91 -7.77 -9.73
N ILE A 432 -5.16 -8.21 -9.93
CA ILE A 432 -6.25 -7.94 -9.00
C ILE A 432 -5.97 -8.60 -7.65
N HIS A 433 -5.55 -9.86 -7.64
CA HIS A 433 -5.24 -10.59 -6.41
C HIS A 433 -4.19 -9.84 -5.58
N LEU A 434 -3.05 -9.50 -6.18
CA LEU A 434 -1.99 -8.80 -5.49
C LEU A 434 -2.44 -7.43 -4.98
N ASN A 435 -3.23 -6.68 -5.75
CA ASN A 435 -3.76 -5.39 -5.29
C ASN A 435 -4.69 -5.53 -4.08
N VAL A 436 -5.54 -6.55 -4.06
CA VAL A 436 -6.38 -6.81 -2.88
C VAL A 436 -5.52 -7.30 -1.70
N ALA A 437 -4.52 -8.15 -1.92
CA ALA A 437 -3.60 -8.59 -0.88
C ALA A 437 -2.81 -7.42 -0.26
N MET A 438 -2.34 -6.47 -1.09
CA MET A 438 -1.73 -5.22 -0.63
C MET A 438 -2.72 -4.40 0.21
N MET A 439 -4.00 -4.34 -0.18
CA MET A 439 -5.03 -3.61 0.57
C MET A 439 -5.30 -4.26 1.93
N THR A 440 -5.47 -5.57 1.96
CA THR A 440 -5.68 -6.35 3.18
C THR A 440 -4.50 -6.22 4.13
N SER A 441 -3.27 -6.37 3.63
CA SER A 441 -2.04 -6.19 4.42
C SER A 441 -1.93 -4.77 4.97
N ASN A 442 -2.24 -3.75 4.16
CA ASN A 442 -2.23 -2.36 4.59
C ASN A 442 -3.27 -2.06 5.70
N ASN A 443 -4.44 -2.69 5.63
CA ASN A 443 -5.48 -2.57 6.66
C ASN A 443 -5.14 -3.35 7.93
N ALA A 444 -4.25 -4.35 7.86
CA ALA A 444 -3.80 -5.13 9.01
C ALA A 444 -2.71 -4.42 9.84
N LEU A 445 -2.13 -3.31 9.36
CA LEU A 445 -1.12 -2.51 10.07
C LEU A 445 -1.74 -1.58 11.14
N VAL A 446 -2.61 -2.16 11.97
CA VAL A 446 -3.24 -1.47 13.10
C VAL A 446 -2.23 -1.37 14.25
N PRO A 447 -2.12 -0.21 14.94
CA PRO A 447 -1.26 -0.09 16.10
C PRO A 447 -1.67 -1.08 17.19
N ASP A 448 -0.72 -1.84 17.71
CA ASP A 448 -0.93 -2.72 18.85
C ASP A 448 -0.80 -1.89 20.14
N PRO A 449 -1.86 -1.67 20.94
CA PRO A 449 -1.81 -0.84 22.15
C PRO A 449 -0.80 -1.35 23.18
N ASP A 450 -0.51 -2.65 23.17
CA ASP A 450 0.40 -3.30 24.10
C ASP A 450 1.86 -3.22 23.63
N LYS A 451 2.10 -2.76 22.39
CA LYS A 451 3.44 -2.56 21.83
C LYS A 451 3.82 -1.08 21.86
N GLN A 452 4.84 -0.75 22.65
CA GLN A 452 5.43 0.59 22.61
C GLN A 452 6.21 0.78 21.29
N ASP A 453 5.66 1.61 20.41
CA ASP A 453 6.33 2.07 19.18
C ASP A 453 6.80 3.52 19.37
N ASP A 454 8.05 3.68 19.83
CA ASP A 454 8.66 4.98 20.08
C ASP A 454 8.98 5.78 18.79
N LEU A 455 8.83 5.16 17.61
CA LEU A 455 9.04 5.80 16.31
C LEU A 455 7.75 6.35 15.71
N ALA A 456 6.61 5.77 16.06
CA ALA A 456 5.30 6.23 15.61
C ALA A 456 5.02 7.67 16.06
N SER A 457 4.27 8.41 15.23
CA SER A 457 3.89 9.80 15.50
C SER A 457 2.46 10.05 15.06
N LYS A 458 1.78 10.99 15.72
CA LYS A 458 0.39 11.36 15.48
C LYS A 458 0.30 12.49 14.47
N PHE A 459 -0.77 12.51 13.66
CA PHE A 459 -0.99 13.50 12.60
C PHE A 459 -0.83 14.96 13.06
N TRP A 460 -1.30 15.31 14.26
CA TRP A 460 -1.27 16.69 14.78
C TRP A 460 0.15 17.15 15.13
N GLN A 461 1.09 16.22 15.33
CA GLN A 461 2.47 16.53 15.69
C GLN A 461 3.27 17.05 14.49
N TRP A 462 2.84 16.76 13.27
CA TRP A 462 3.64 17.05 12.07
C TRP A 462 3.65 18.53 11.68
N PRO A 463 2.51 19.24 11.56
CA PRO A 463 2.51 20.64 11.11
C PRO A 463 3.26 21.57 12.07
N ILE A 464 3.15 21.31 13.37
CA ILE A 464 3.82 22.10 14.42
C ILE A 464 5.25 21.62 14.72
N LEU A 465 5.75 20.62 13.98
CA LEU A 465 7.07 20.04 14.17
C LEU A 465 7.31 19.60 15.63
N ASN A 466 6.32 18.96 16.27
CA ASN A 466 6.41 18.59 17.68
C ASN A 466 7.39 17.43 17.91
N VAL A 467 7.50 16.50 16.96
CA VAL A 467 8.41 15.35 17.05
C VAL A 467 9.24 15.21 15.78
N GLY A 468 10.45 14.70 15.93
CA GLY A 468 11.28 14.20 14.84
C GLY A 468 11.48 12.69 14.97
N LEU A 469 12.22 12.09 14.05
CA LEU A 469 12.45 10.65 14.01
C LEU A 469 13.94 10.30 13.92
N ARG A 470 14.36 9.34 14.74
CA ARG A 470 15.71 8.78 14.72
C ARG A 470 15.82 7.80 13.54
N MET A 471 16.74 8.04 12.60
CA MET A 471 16.86 7.21 11.37
C MET A 471 17.76 5.99 11.54
N CYS A 472 18.64 6.00 12.54
CA CYS A 472 19.64 4.96 12.79
C CYS A 472 19.88 4.79 14.30
N SER A 473 20.85 3.95 14.66
CA SER A 473 21.29 3.80 16.05
C SER A 473 21.83 5.12 16.63
N TRP A 474 21.61 5.34 17.93
CA TRP A 474 22.09 6.50 18.67
C TRP A 474 23.41 6.24 19.44
N ASP A 475 24.12 5.16 19.09
CA ASP A 475 25.45 4.82 19.64
C ASP A 475 26.51 5.88 19.28
N ASP A 476 27.42 6.15 20.19
CA ASP A 476 28.44 7.20 20.04
C ASP A 476 29.44 6.90 18.89
N ASN A 477 29.62 5.64 18.50
CA ASN A 477 30.50 5.23 17.40
C ASN A 477 29.83 5.23 16.02
N VAL A 478 28.53 5.57 15.95
CA VAL A 478 27.75 5.60 14.71
C VAL A 478 27.38 7.04 14.36
N VAL A 479 27.48 7.36 13.07
CA VAL A 479 26.99 8.64 12.53
C VAL A 479 25.47 8.68 12.63
N LYS A 480 24.94 9.67 13.34
CA LYS A 480 23.51 9.79 13.65
C LYS A 480 22.82 10.71 12.64
N TYR A 481 21.63 10.32 12.21
CA TYR A 481 20.79 11.13 11.32
C TYR A 481 19.41 11.29 11.96
N PHE A 482 18.96 12.54 12.07
CA PHE A 482 17.70 12.88 12.71
C PHE A 482 16.78 13.56 11.71
N LEU A 483 15.61 12.96 11.53
CA LEU A 483 14.61 13.40 10.59
C LEU A 483 13.75 14.49 11.25
N LEU A 484 14.08 15.74 10.95
CA LEU A 484 13.40 16.93 11.43
C LEU A 484 13.41 17.99 10.33
N GLY A 485 12.32 18.71 10.18
CA GLY A 485 12.20 19.77 9.19
C GLY A 485 12.77 21.12 9.61
N ASN A 486 12.85 22.05 8.67
CA ASN A 486 13.26 23.42 8.96
C ASN A 486 12.14 24.12 9.78
N PRO A 487 12.39 24.54 11.03
CA PRO A 487 11.33 25.03 11.92
C PRO A 487 10.57 26.24 11.35
N PHE A 488 11.26 27.15 10.67
CA PHE A 488 10.61 28.31 10.06
C PHE A 488 9.71 27.93 8.89
N VAL A 489 10.16 26.98 8.05
CA VAL A 489 9.35 26.48 6.93
C VAL A 489 8.11 25.77 7.47
N TYR A 490 8.25 24.90 8.46
CA TYR A 490 7.12 24.18 9.06
C TYR A 490 6.11 25.10 9.75
N TRP A 491 6.58 25.96 10.66
CA TRP A 491 5.69 26.84 11.41
C TRP A 491 5.12 27.94 10.53
N GLY A 492 5.93 28.53 9.66
CA GLY A 492 5.50 29.56 8.71
C GLY A 492 4.48 29.03 7.71
N SER A 493 4.72 27.84 7.15
CA SER A 493 3.78 27.24 6.20
C SER A 493 2.48 26.78 6.87
N THR A 494 2.55 26.21 8.08
CA THR A 494 1.35 25.86 8.85
C THR A 494 0.52 27.10 9.23
N LEU A 495 1.17 28.16 9.70
CA LEU A 495 0.52 29.45 9.99
C LEU A 495 -0.15 30.02 8.73
N SER A 496 0.50 29.88 7.58
CA SER A 496 -0.03 30.41 6.31
C SER A 496 -1.35 29.79 5.89
N LEU A 497 -1.63 28.53 6.26
CA LEU A 497 -2.92 27.88 5.98
C LEU A 497 -4.08 28.61 6.67
N GLY A 498 -3.87 29.02 7.93
CA GLY A 498 -4.83 29.82 8.69
C GLY A 498 -4.95 31.25 8.16
N VAL A 499 -3.81 31.89 7.85
CA VAL A 499 -3.78 33.24 7.26
C VAL A 499 -4.51 33.28 5.91
N PHE A 500 -4.30 32.29 5.05
CA PHE A 500 -5.00 32.20 3.77
C PHE A 500 -6.50 31.99 3.96
N SER A 501 -6.89 31.13 4.91
CA SER A 501 -8.30 30.88 5.22
C SER A 501 -9.01 32.17 5.67
N LEU A 502 -8.34 33.00 6.49
CA LEU A 502 -8.80 34.33 6.87
C LEU A 502 -8.85 35.30 5.67
N LEU A 503 -7.85 35.25 4.78
CA LEU A 503 -7.82 36.05 3.55
C LEU A 503 -9.01 35.73 2.65
N VAL A 504 -9.32 34.44 2.42
CA VAL A 504 -10.47 34.03 1.60
C VAL A 504 -11.77 34.45 2.27
N LEU A 505 -11.92 34.21 3.57
CA LEU A 505 -13.10 34.64 4.32
C LEU A 505 -13.30 36.16 4.24
N TRP A 506 -12.23 36.95 4.36
CA TRP A 506 -12.26 38.40 4.22
C TRP A 506 -12.80 38.84 2.86
N TYR A 507 -12.26 38.29 1.77
CA TYR A 507 -12.72 38.63 0.42
C TYR A 507 -14.14 38.14 0.14
N LEU A 508 -14.52 36.94 0.61
CA LEU A 508 -15.89 36.43 0.46
C LEU A 508 -16.92 37.32 1.16
N LEU A 509 -16.64 37.76 2.40
CA LEU A 509 -17.53 38.66 3.15
C LEU A 509 -17.66 40.03 2.47
N ARG A 510 -16.58 40.54 1.89
CA ARG A 510 -16.59 41.82 1.16
C ARG A 510 -17.30 41.71 -0.17
N TRP A 511 -17.09 40.62 -0.89
CA TRP A 511 -17.82 40.32 -2.12
C TRP A 511 -19.33 40.23 -1.87
N GLN A 512 -19.75 39.52 -0.81
CA GLN A 512 -21.17 39.44 -0.41
C GLN A 512 -21.75 40.81 -0.01
N ARG A 513 -20.93 41.74 0.47
CA ARG A 513 -21.31 43.13 0.79
C ARG A 513 -21.30 44.06 -0.42
N GLY A 514 -20.98 43.57 -1.62
CA GLY A 514 -20.99 44.33 -2.86
C GLY A 514 -19.70 45.11 -3.16
N TYR A 515 -18.58 44.81 -2.49
CA TYR A 515 -17.28 45.38 -2.86
C TYR A 515 -16.72 44.67 -4.10
N ASP A 516 -16.36 45.42 -5.14
CA ASP A 516 -15.74 44.91 -6.38
C ASP A 516 -14.25 45.33 -6.45
N GLU A 517 -13.45 44.73 -5.56
CA GLU A 517 -12.03 45.10 -5.40
C GLU A 517 -11.05 44.12 -6.06
N LEU A 518 -11.51 42.94 -6.45
CA LEU A 518 -10.71 41.89 -7.07
C LEU A 518 -11.04 41.79 -8.55
N SER A 519 -10.04 41.91 -9.41
CA SER A 519 -10.23 41.62 -10.83
C SER A 519 -10.44 40.12 -11.06
N MET A 520 -10.95 39.73 -12.23
CA MET A 520 -11.06 38.31 -12.60
C MET A 520 -9.69 37.60 -12.60
N ALA A 521 -8.61 38.32 -12.93
CA ALA A 521 -7.25 37.78 -12.88
C ALA A 521 -6.77 37.54 -11.44
N ASP A 522 -7.18 38.40 -10.51
CA ASP A 522 -6.89 38.26 -9.08
C ASP A 522 -7.60 37.05 -8.48
N ILE A 523 -8.90 36.88 -8.82
CA ILE A 523 -9.69 35.72 -8.39
C ILE A 523 -9.09 34.43 -8.94
N ASP A 524 -8.74 34.40 -10.22
CA ASP A 524 -8.08 33.25 -10.86
C ASP A 524 -6.76 32.90 -10.16
N HIS A 525 -5.95 33.91 -9.83
CA HIS A 525 -4.69 33.71 -9.13
C HIS A 525 -4.88 33.19 -7.69
N ILE A 526 -5.82 33.75 -6.91
CA ILE A 526 -6.19 33.22 -5.59
C ILE A 526 -6.65 31.77 -5.70
N HIS A 527 -7.46 31.46 -6.72
CA HIS A 527 -8.01 30.13 -6.91
C HIS A 527 -6.91 29.10 -7.17
N TYR A 528 -6.14 29.27 -8.23
CA TYR A 528 -5.20 28.22 -8.68
C TYR A 528 -3.86 28.23 -7.95
N SER A 529 -3.39 29.40 -7.51
CA SER A 529 -2.11 29.52 -6.80
C SER A 529 -2.26 29.53 -5.28
N GLY A 530 -3.49 29.64 -4.76
CA GLY A 530 -3.80 29.63 -3.32
C GLY A 530 -4.72 28.49 -2.89
N ILE A 531 -5.95 28.43 -3.41
CA ILE A 531 -6.96 27.43 -2.99
C ILE A 531 -6.50 26.01 -3.36
N TYR A 532 -6.03 25.78 -4.58
CA TYR A 532 -5.60 24.45 -5.01
C TYR A 532 -4.43 23.86 -4.21
N PRO A 533 -3.38 24.63 -3.87
CA PRO A 533 -2.40 24.19 -2.88
C PRO A 533 -3.02 23.78 -1.55
N ILE A 534 -3.97 24.54 -1.00
CA ILE A 534 -4.64 24.14 0.25
C ILE A 534 -5.45 22.85 0.08
N VAL A 535 -6.18 22.70 -1.03
CA VAL A 535 -6.87 21.44 -1.35
C VAL A 535 -5.86 20.29 -1.43
N GLY A 536 -4.71 20.51 -2.07
CA GLY A 536 -3.59 19.56 -2.11
C GLY A 536 -3.09 19.18 -0.73
N TRP A 537 -2.91 20.16 0.17
CA TRP A 537 -2.53 19.94 1.56
C TRP A 537 -3.57 19.09 2.30
N PHE A 538 -4.86 19.44 2.22
CA PHE A 538 -5.94 18.68 2.85
C PHE A 538 -6.00 17.25 2.33
N LEU A 539 -5.93 17.03 1.03
CA LEU A 539 -5.95 15.68 0.45
C LEU A 539 -4.77 14.82 0.91
N HIS A 540 -3.59 15.43 1.13
CA HIS A 540 -2.40 14.70 1.59
C HIS A 540 -2.27 14.65 3.12
N TYR A 541 -3.13 15.32 3.87
CA TYR A 541 -3.07 15.38 5.34
C TYR A 541 -4.28 14.72 6.02
N LEU A 542 -5.50 15.07 5.59
CA LEU A 542 -6.76 14.64 6.19
C LEU A 542 -6.90 13.11 6.27
N PRO A 543 -6.51 12.31 5.27
CA PRO A 543 -6.62 10.85 5.37
C PRO A 543 -5.86 10.27 6.57
N PHE A 544 -4.72 10.85 6.95
CA PHE A 544 -3.95 10.42 8.12
C PHE A 544 -4.59 10.79 9.46
N MET A 545 -5.59 11.69 9.48
CA MET A 545 -6.41 11.95 10.66
C MET A 545 -7.45 10.85 10.89
N ILE A 546 -7.91 10.22 9.81
CA ILE A 546 -9.02 9.26 9.80
C ILE A 546 -8.51 7.81 9.82
N MET A 547 -7.33 7.56 9.26
CA MET A 547 -6.75 6.21 9.18
C MET A 547 -6.27 5.69 10.54
N ALA A 548 -6.84 4.58 10.99
CA ALA A 548 -6.46 3.87 12.21
C ALA A 548 -5.26 2.92 12.00
N ARG A 549 -4.15 3.43 11.43
CA ARG A 549 -2.92 2.67 11.16
C ARG A 549 -1.71 3.34 11.80
N VAL A 550 -0.58 2.64 11.86
CA VAL A 550 0.69 3.24 12.29
C VAL A 550 1.14 4.31 11.28
N THR A 551 1.48 5.50 11.79
CA THR A 551 1.91 6.67 11.01
C THR A 551 3.21 7.26 11.53
N TYR A 552 3.96 7.92 10.64
CA TYR A 552 5.29 8.46 10.90
C TYR A 552 5.44 9.86 10.29
N VAL A 553 6.39 10.65 10.79
CA VAL A 553 6.59 12.06 10.37
C VAL A 553 6.77 12.25 8.86
N HIS A 554 7.36 11.28 8.16
CA HIS A 554 7.58 11.35 6.71
C HIS A 554 6.29 11.32 5.87
N HIS A 555 5.17 10.90 6.44
CA HIS A 555 3.87 10.95 5.76
C HIS A 555 3.41 12.38 5.47
N TYR A 556 3.89 13.36 6.23
CA TYR A 556 3.54 14.77 6.05
C TYR A 556 4.24 15.44 4.86
N TYR A 557 5.31 14.85 4.32
CA TYR A 557 6.19 15.52 3.36
C TYR A 557 5.51 15.95 2.05
N PRO A 558 4.63 15.14 1.43
CA PRO A 558 3.83 15.61 0.31
C PRO A 558 2.92 16.78 0.69
N ALA A 559 2.29 16.76 1.87
CA ALA A 559 1.44 17.86 2.34
C ALA A 559 2.26 19.13 2.60
N LEU A 560 3.45 19.03 3.20
CA LEU A 560 4.36 20.15 3.44
C LEU A 560 4.65 20.94 2.15
N TYR A 561 4.82 20.27 1.01
CA TYR A 561 5.07 20.95 -0.27
C TYR A 561 3.92 21.91 -0.63
N PHE A 562 2.69 21.46 -0.46
CA PHE A 562 1.51 22.30 -0.69
C PHE A 562 1.37 23.43 0.35
N ALA A 563 1.79 23.20 1.59
CA ALA A 563 1.87 24.26 2.60
C ALA A 563 2.92 25.32 2.23
N ILE A 564 4.08 24.91 1.69
CA ILE A 564 5.13 25.82 1.19
C ILE A 564 4.59 26.71 0.06
N LEU A 565 3.83 26.15 -0.89
CA LEU A 565 3.18 26.92 -1.96
C LEU A 565 2.19 27.95 -1.39
N THR A 566 1.39 27.55 -0.40
CA THR A 566 0.42 28.44 0.28
C THR A 566 1.11 29.57 1.04
N MET A 567 2.24 29.28 1.70
CA MET A 567 3.04 30.27 2.41
C MET A 567 3.56 31.35 1.45
N ALA A 568 4.14 30.90 0.35
CA ALA A 568 4.62 31.81 -0.68
C ALA A 568 3.49 32.63 -1.29
N PHE A 569 2.30 32.05 -1.49
CA PHE A 569 1.12 32.79 -1.95
C PHE A 569 0.73 33.90 -1.00
N CYS A 570 0.63 33.61 0.31
CA CYS A 570 0.29 34.64 1.29
C CYS A 570 1.31 35.79 1.27
N ILE A 571 2.60 35.47 1.29
CA ILE A 571 3.68 36.47 1.28
C ILE A 571 3.65 37.27 -0.04
N ASP A 572 3.47 36.60 -1.17
CA ASP A 572 3.41 37.26 -2.47
C ASP A 572 2.19 38.20 -2.55
N TRP A 573 1.04 37.74 -2.09
CA TRP A 573 -0.21 38.50 -2.08
C TRP A 573 -0.14 39.75 -1.20
N PHE A 574 0.38 39.65 0.02
CA PHE A 574 0.46 40.80 0.93
C PHE A 574 1.55 41.79 0.56
N THR A 575 2.60 41.35 -0.14
CA THR A 575 3.70 42.22 -0.55
C THR A 575 3.48 42.88 -1.92
N GLN A 576 2.41 42.53 -2.65
CA GLN A 576 2.18 43.01 -4.02
C GLN A 576 2.00 44.53 -4.14
N LYS A 577 1.42 45.17 -3.11
CA LYS A 577 1.18 46.63 -3.08
C LYS A 577 2.27 47.40 -2.36
N LEU A 578 3.30 46.74 -1.84
CA LEU A 578 4.38 47.38 -1.11
C LEU A 578 5.40 48.02 -2.07
N ASN A 579 6.13 49.02 -1.58
CA ASN A 579 7.27 49.57 -2.31
C ASN A 579 8.30 48.45 -2.55
N ARG A 580 8.84 48.38 -3.77
CA ARG A 580 9.85 47.41 -4.20
C ARG A 580 11.02 47.27 -3.21
N LYS A 581 11.46 48.36 -2.59
CA LYS A 581 12.53 48.30 -1.56
C LYS A 581 12.11 47.53 -0.31
N VAL A 582 10.89 47.76 0.16
CA VAL A 582 10.32 47.09 1.34
C VAL A 582 10.03 45.61 1.03
N GLU A 583 9.46 45.34 -0.15
CA GLU A 583 9.27 43.97 -0.64
C GLU A 583 10.59 43.19 -0.63
N TRP A 584 11.64 43.71 -1.26
CA TRP A 584 12.96 43.05 -1.25
C TRP A 584 13.53 42.89 0.15
N ALA A 585 13.38 43.88 1.03
CA ALA A 585 13.84 43.75 2.41
C ALA A 585 13.15 42.57 3.12
N ILE A 586 11.83 42.42 2.95
CA ILE A 586 11.06 41.29 3.51
C ILE A 586 11.59 39.97 2.94
N TYR A 587 11.68 39.84 1.61
CA TYR A 587 12.17 38.60 0.98
C TYR A 587 13.63 38.28 1.37
N SER A 588 14.50 39.28 1.46
CA SER A 588 15.89 39.09 1.90
C SER A 588 15.97 38.55 3.33
N VAL A 589 15.17 39.09 4.26
CA VAL A 589 15.09 38.55 5.62
C VAL A 589 14.61 37.10 5.60
N LEU A 590 13.55 36.79 4.84
CA LEU A 590 13.04 35.43 4.72
C LEU A 590 14.10 34.47 4.17
N TYR A 591 14.83 34.85 3.13
CA TYR A 591 15.90 34.02 2.56
C TYR A 591 17.01 33.75 3.58
N VAL A 592 17.45 34.79 4.29
CA VAL A 592 18.51 34.67 5.31
C VAL A 592 18.06 33.75 6.45
N VAL A 593 16.82 33.88 6.92
CA VAL A 593 16.28 33.02 7.99
C VAL A 593 16.22 31.56 7.54
N ILE A 594 15.71 31.27 6.34
CA ILE A 594 15.59 29.90 5.83
C ILE A 594 16.97 29.26 5.68
N ILE A 595 17.93 29.95 5.04
CA ILE A 595 19.30 29.47 4.85
C ILE A 595 19.99 29.31 6.21
N GLY A 596 19.87 30.31 7.08
CA GLY A 596 20.48 30.31 8.42
C GLY A 596 20.02 29.12 9.25
N LEU A 597 18.72 28.82 9.26
CA LEU A 597 18.19 27.66 9.98
C LEU A 597 18.62 26.33 9.35
N PHE A 598 18.70 26.24 8.02
CA PHE A 598 19.25 25.04 7.39
C PHE A 598 20.71 24.81 7.80
N VAL A 599 21.52 25.87 7.86
CA VAL A 599 22.92 25.80 8.30
C VAL A 599 23.03 25.40 9.78
N VAL A 600 22.16 25.93 10.66
CA VAL A 600 22.12 25.56 12.08
C VAL A 600 21.76 24.07 12.25
N PHE A 601 20.80 23.57 11.48
CA PHE A 601 20.35 22.18 11.53
C PHE A 601 21.03 21.30 10.47
N LYS A 602 22.19 21.69 9.93
CA LYS A 602 22.83 20.92 8.85
C LYS A 602 23.27 19.53 9.36
N ASP A 603 23.75 19.44 10.60
CA ASP A 603 24.40 18.23 11.09
C ASP A 603 23.41 17.07 11.25
N ILE A 604 22.12 17.35 11.54
CA ILE A 604 21.07 16.31 11.55
C ILE A 604 20.83 15.70 10.15
N VAL A 605 21.17 16.43 9.09
CA VAL A 605 21.03 16.03 7.67
C VAL A 605 22.29 15.32 7.16
N PHE A 606 23.46 15.93 7.40
CA PHE A 606 24.73 15.46 6.83
C PHE A 606 25.41 14.38 7.69
N GLY A 607 25.04 14.29 8.97
CA GLY A 607 25.53 13.29 9.91
C GLY A 607 26.10 13.96 11.16
N MET A 608 25.61 13.54 12.32
CA MET A 608 26.12 13.93 13.64
C MET A 608 27.14 12.89 14.10
N GLU A 609 28.40 13.30 14.23
CA GLU A 609 29.50 12.46 14.71
C GLU A 609 29.68 12.61 16.23
N GLY A 610 30.20 11.57 16.88
CA GLY A 610 30.48 11.57 18.31
C GLY A 610 29.23 11.48 19.19
N SER A 611 29.36 11.94 20.44
CA SER A 611 28.30 11.80 21.45
C SER A 611 27.10 12.69 21.15
N ASN A 612 25.89 12.14 21.30
CA ASN A 612 24.66 12.89 21.04
C ASN A 612 24.50 14.15 21.92
N GLN A 613 25.17 14.19 23.08
CA GLN A 613 25.15 15.32 24.01
C GLN A 613 25.77 16.60 23.43
N GLN A 614 26.70 16.47 22.47
CA GLN A 614 27.31 17.62 21.80
C GLN A 614 26.28 18.44 21.03
N TRP A 615 25.18 17.80 20.63
CA TRP A 615 24.11 18.38 19.80
C TRP A 615 22.91 18.84 20.62
N LYS A 616 23.05 18.97 21.95
CA LYS A 616 21.98 19.41 22.87
C LYS A 616 21.43 20.80 22.53
N SER A 617 22.23 21.67 21.92
CA SER A 617 21.80 23.00 21.46
C SER A 617 20.71 22.96 20.38
N LEU A 618 20.61 21.86 19.62
CA LEU A 618 19.60 21.67 18.58
C LEU A 618 18.23 21.24 19.14
N ASN A 619 18.16 20.81 20.40
CA ASN A 619 16.91 20.42 21.06
C ASN A 619 16.10 21.65 21.51
N TRP A 620 15.50 22.38 20.56
CA TRP A 620 14.66 23.53 20.89
C TRP A 620 13.34 23.12 21.55
N LEU A 621 12.78 21.97 21.16
CA LEU A 621 11.64 21.38 21.83
C LEU A 621 12.07 20.17 22.65
N SER A 622 11.48 20.00 23.84
CA SER A 622 11.80 18.91 24.76
C SER A 622 11.40 17.52 24.25
N SER A 623 10.57 17.48 23.21
CA SER A 623 10.12 16.30 22.46
C SER A 623 11.05 15.95 21.28
N TRP A 624 11.96 16.86 20.88
CA TRP A 624 13.00 16.53 19.92
C TRP A 624 14.05 15.69 20.65
N LYS A 625 14.13 14.41 20.30
CA LYS A 625 15.04 13.45 20.96
C LYS A 625 16.41 13.43 20.27
N ILE A 626 17.01 14.59 19.98
CA ILE A 626 18.33 14.68 19.31
C ILE A 626 19.45 14.29 20.29
N ALA A 627 19.53 14.97 21.43
CA ALA A 627 20.36 14.57 22.57
C ALA A 627 19.53 13.86 23.65
N ASN A 628 20.15 12.97 24.42
CA ASN A 628 19.51 12.40 25.61
C ASN A 628 19.36 13.48 26.69
N ARG A 629 18.33 13.36 27.55
CA ARG A 629 18.12 14.32 28.65
C ARG A 629 19.20 14.20 29.71
#